data_AF-A0A401ZWG0-F1
#
_entry.id   AF-A0A401ZWG0-F1
#
_cell.length_a   1.000
_cell.length_b   1.000
_cell.length_c   1.000
_cell.angle_alpha   90.00
_cell.angle_beta   90.00
_cell.angle_gamma   90.00
#
_symmetry.space_group_name_H-M   'P 1'
#
loop_
_entity.id
_entity.type
_entity.pdbx_description
1 polymer ?
#
loop_
_entity_poly.entity_id
_entity_poly.type
_entity_poly.pdbx_seq_one_letter_code
_entity_poly.pdbx_strand_id
1 'polypeptide(L)'
;MTTNELASAAQRMQQKWSDLIKAEQQGATLLQLERLYSSYMLAVEEYNRCSAHKHTDQDLPEETNVPAAFGKTSSIRRKKKAS
;
A
#
# COMPACT_ATOMS: atom_id res chain seq x y z
N MET A 1 -2.88 -16.81 -13.19
CA MET A 1 -3.78 -16.45 -12.08
C MET A 1 -5.10 -15.93 -12.64
N THR A 2 -6.20 -16.28 -11.99
CA THR A 2 -7.55 -15.85 -12.41
C THR A 2 -7.94 -14.52 -11.76
N THR A 3 -8.93 -13.83 -12.34
CA THR A 3 -9.47 -12.57 -11.79
C THR A 3 -9.98 -12.73 -10.35
N ASN A 4 -10.51 -13.91 -10.01
CA ASN A 4 -11.04 -14.27 -8.69
C ASN A 4 -9.96 -14.36 -7.61
N GLU A 5 -8.76 -14.82 -7.95
CA GLU A 5 -7.63 -14.90 -7.01
C GLU A 5 -7.15 -13.50 -6.61
N LEU A 6 -7.10 -12.56 -7.57
CA LEU A 6 -6.75 -11.18 -7.27
C LEU A 6 -7.81 -10.50 -6.39
N ALA A 7 -9.09 -10.68 -6.70
CA ALA A 7 -10.18 -10.11 -5.90
C ALA A 7 -10.15 -10.64 -4.46
N SER A 8 -9.91 -11.95 -4.31
CA SER A 8 -9.77 -12.59 -3.00
C SER A 8 -8.56 -12.07 -2.23
N ALA A 9 -7.41 -11.91 -2.89
CA ALA A 9 -6.21 -11.33 -2.28
C ALA A 9 -6.41 -9.86 -1.86
N ALA A 10 -7.08 -9.06 -2.70
CA ALA A 10 -7.42 -7.68 -2.39
C ALA A 10 -8.34 -7.57 -1.16
N GLN A 11 -9.37 -8.42 -1.09
CA GLN A 11 -10.27 -8.47 0.06
C GLN A 11 -9.53 -8.89 1.34
N ARG A 12 -8.64 -9.88 1.27
CA ARG A 12 -7.80 -10.29 2.41
C ARG A 12 -6.92 -9.14 2.90
N MET A 13 -6.26 -8.42 1.99
CA MET A 13 -5.44 -7.26 2.31
C MET A 13 -6.27 -6.16 3.02
N GLN A 14 -7.45 -5.82 2.49
CA GLN A 14 -8.35 -4.83 3.10
C GLN A 14 -8.83 -5.26 4.49
N GLN A 15 -9.17 -6.52 4.68
CA GLN A 15 -9.60 -7.04 5.98
C GLN A 15 -8.47 -6.88 7.01
N LYS A 16 -7.24 -7.28 6.67
CA LYS A 16 -6.08 -7.17 7.57
C LYS A 16 -5.76 -5.72 7.94
N TRP A 17 -5.89 -4.80 6.98
CA TRP A 17 -5.77 -3.37 7.27
C TRP A 17 -6.84 -2.89 8.26
N SER A 18 -8.11 -3.29 8.05
CA SER A 18 -9.19 -2.91 8.97
C SER A 18 -8.97 -3.45 10.38
N ASP A 19 -8.50 -4.70 10.50
CA ASP A 19 -8.22 -5.32 11.79
C ASP A 19 -7.07 -4.61 12.52
N LEU A 20 -6.03 -4.18 11.80
CA LEU A 20 -4.93 -3.39 12.34
C LEU A 20 -5.41 -2.04 12.89
N ILE A 21 -6.19 -1.29 12.11
CA ILE A 21 -6.73 0.01 12.53
C ILE A 21 -7.67 -0.15 13.74
N LYS A 22 -8.51 -1.17 13.75
CA LYS A 22 -9.39 -1.45 14.89
C LYS A 22 -8.59 -1.78 16.15
N ALA A 23 -7.55 -2.60 16.03
CA ALA A 23 -6.70 -2.94 17.16
C ALA A 23 -5.97 -1.71 17.71
N GLU A 24 -5.47 -0.84 16.84
CA GLU A 24 -4.83 0.43 17.24
C GLU A 24 -5.80 1.33 18.00
N GLN A 25 -7.03 1.50 17.48
CA GLN A 25 -8.08 2.30 18.13
C GLN A 25 -8.53 1.73 19.48
N GLN A 26 -8.44 0.41 19.67
CA GLN A 26 -8.74 -0.26 20.93
C GLN A 26 -7.58 -0.19 21.94
N GLY A 27 -6.46 0.44 21.58
CA GLY A 27 -5.29 0.52 22.44
C GLY A 27 -4.56 -0.82 22.59
N ALA A 28 -4.57 -1.65 21.53
CA ALA A 28 -3.79 -2.88 21.50
C ALA A 28 -2.30 -2.59 21.77
N THR A 29 -1.63 -3.56 22.37
CA THR A 29 -0.19 -3.44 22.67
C THR A 29 0.64 -3.33 21.39
N LEU A 30 1.80 -2.70 21.48
CA LEU A 30 2.73 -2.59 20.35
C LEU A 30 3.05 -3.96 19.73
N LEU A 31 3.30 -4.98 20.56
CA LEU A 31 3.57 -6.35 20.10
C LEU A 31 2.39 -6.95 19.31
N GLN A 32 1.16 -6.63 19.68
CA GLN A 32 -0.03 -7.09 18.93
C GLN A 32 -0.14 -6.35 17.58
N LEU A 33 0.12 -5.05 17.57
CA LEU A 33 0.13 -4.26 16.34
C LEU A 33 1.22 -4.71 15.37
N GLU A 34 2.43 -5.01 15.86
CA GLU A 34 3.52 -5.56 15.05
C GLU A 34 3.12 -6.88 14.38
N ARG A 35 2.47 -7.80 15.13
CA ARG A 35 1.98 -9.08 14.57
C ARG A 35 0.91 -8.87 13.50
N LEU A 36 -0.02 -7.94 13.73
CA LEU A 36 -1.06 -7.59 12.76
C LEU A 36 -0.46 -6.93 11.51
N TYR A 37 0.53 -6.07 11.69
CA TYR A 37 1.27 -5.45 10.60
C TYR A 37 2.03 -6.48 9.76
N SER A 38 2.74 -7.43 10.38
CA SER A 38 3.36 -8.54 9.64
C SER A 38 2.33 -9.35 8.85
N SER A 39 1.15 -9.62 9.45
CA SER A 39 0.06 -10.31 8.74
C SER A 39 -0.51 -9.49 7.58
N TYR A 40 -0.56 -8.16 7.70
CA TYR A 40 -0.98 -7.26 6.62
C TYR A 40 0.04 -7.26 5.48
N MET A 41 1.33 -7.18 5.79
CA MET A 41 2.41 -7.23 4.78
C MET A 41 2.38 -8.52 3.95
N LEU A 42 2.14 -9.67 4.58
CA LEU A 42 1.97 -10.93 3.85
C LEU A 42 0.77 -10.91 2.88
N ALA A 43 -0.32 -10.23 3.26
CA ALA A 43 -1.48 -10.08 2.38
C ALA A 43 -1.21 -9.12 1.21
N VAL A 44 -0.41 -8.07 1.44
CA VAL A 44 0.08 -7.16 0.38
C VAL A 44 0.98 -7.89 -0.60
N GLU A 45 1.93 -8.69 -0.12
CA GLU A 45 2.80 -9.51 -0.96
C GLU A 45 2.00 -10.52 -1.80
N GLU A 46 0.98 -11.16 -1.21
CA GLU A 46 0.09 -12.04 -1.94
C GLU A 46 -0.66 -11.29 -3.04
N TYR A 47 -1.25 -10.13 -2.73
CA TYR A 47 -1.92 -9.29 -3.72
C TYR A 47 -0.97 -8.87 -4.84
N ASN A 48 0.24 -8.44 -4.50
CA ASN A 48 1.27 -8.04 -5.46
C ASN A 48 1.71 -9.19 -6.36
N ARG A 49 1.87 -10.40 -5.80
CA ARG A 49 2.11 -11.60 -6.60
C ARG A 49 0.94 -11.85 -7.54
N CYS A 50 -0.29 -11.72 -7.07
CA CYS A 50 -1.48 -11.91 -7.91
C CYS A 50 -1.63 -10.84 -9.00
N SER A 51 -1.24 -9.60 -8.74
CA SER A 51 -1.32 -8.49 -9.68
C SER A 51 -0.17 -8.53 -10.68
N ALA A 52 1.04 -8.93 -10.29
CA ALA A 52 2.19 -9.07 -11.18
C ALA A 52 1.91 -10.01 -12.36
N HIS A 53 1.12 -11.07 -12.13
CA HIS A 53 0.68 -11.99 -13.18
C HIS A 53 -0.32 -11.37 -14.17
N LYS A 54 -0.92 -10.21 -13.84
CA LYS A 54 -1.76 -9.41 -14.75
C LYS A 54 -0.99 -8.25 -15.38
N HIS A 55 0.04 -7.74 -14.71
CA HIS A 55 0.87 -6.62 -15.17
C HIS A 55 2.10 -7.04 -15.99
N THR A 56 2.31 -8.33 -16.26
CA THR A 56 3.39 -8.73 -17.19
C THR A 56 3.15 -8.23 -18.63
N ASP A 57 1.97 -7.69 -18.93
CA ASP A 57 1.67 -6.94 -20.16
C ASP A 57 1.78 -5.39 -20.02
N GLN A 58 2.14 -4.83 -18.85
CA GLN A 58 2.25 -3.37 -18.69
C GLN A 58 3.27 -2.94 -17.61
N ASP A 59 4.36 -2.36 -18.11
CA ASP A 59 5.53 -1.79 -17.42
C ASP A 59 5.33 -0.99 -16.11
N LEU A 60 6.32 -1.18 -15.23
CA LEU A 60 6.89 -0.35 -14.15
C LEU A 60 6.14 -0.10 -12.81
N PRO A 61 6.87 -0.11 -11.66
CA PRO A 61 6.31 0.12 -10.34
C PRO A 61 6.14 1.62 -10.07
N GLU A 62 4.90 2.06 -9.85
CA GLU A 62 4.60 3.39 -9.31
C GLU A 62 4.84 3.37 -7.80
N GLU A 63 5.83 4.13 -7.35
CA GLU A 63 6.13 4.33 -5.94
C GLU A 63 4.87 4.82 -5.20
N THR A 64 4.56 4.12 -4.10
CA THR A 64 3.50 4.45 -3.15
C THR A 64 3.64 5.88 -2.65
N ASN A 65 2.86 6.78 -3.23
CA ASN A 65 2.63 8.14 -2.76
C ASN A 65 1.73 8.09 -1.51
N VAL A 66 2.36 7.99 -0.34
CA VAL A 66 1.70 8.21 0.95
C VAL A 66 1.31 9.69 1.01
N PRO A 67 0.05 10.07 1.29
CA PRO A 67 -0.34 11.47 1.32
C PRO A 67 0.22 12.11 2.60
N ALA A 68 1.40 12.72 2.48
CA ALA A 68 1.94 13.64 3.47
C ALA A 68 1.14 14.95 3.44
N ALA A 69 -0.05 14.95 4.02
CA ALA A 69 -0.67 16.18 4.47
C ALA A 69 0.08 16.64 5.73
N PHE A 70 0.74 17.80 5.63
CA PHE A 70 1.07 18.81 6.66
C PHE A 70 2.50 19.34 6.49
N GLY A 71 2.62 20.52 5.87
CA GLY A 71 3.87 21.28 5.87
C GLY A 71 3.89 22.38 4.82
N LYS A 72 3.53 23.60 5.24
CA LYS A 72 3.48 24.82 4.43
C LYS A 72 4.86 25.23 3.88
N THR A 73 4.82 25.92 2.73
CA THR A 73 5.76 26.95 2.20
C THR A 73 7.16 26.46 1.81
N SER A 74 7.60 26.61 0.57
CA SER A 74 7.90 27.92 -0.03
C SER A 74 8.07 27.85 -1.56
N SER A 75 7.59 28.90 -2.24
CA SER A 75 7.91 29.27 -3.62
C SER A 75 9.42 29.32 -3.91
N ILE A 76 9.81 29.04 -5.16
CA ILE A 76 10.82 29.71 -6.04
C ILE A 76 11.06 28.78 -7.26
N ARG A 77 10.47 28.99 -8.46
CA ARG A 77 10.76 29.94 -9.57
C ARG A 77 11.87 29.49 -10.56
N ARG A 78 11.43 29.07 -11.78
CA ARG A 78 12.06 29.16 -13.15
C ARG A 78 13.37 28.36 -13.36
N LYS A 79 13.74 27.83 -14.55
CA LYS A 79 13.61 28.33 -15.93
C LYS A 79 13.97 27.22 -16.96
N LYS A 80 13.38 27.29 -18.16
CA LYS A 80 13.68 26.53 -19.39
C LYS A 80 15.17 26.50 -19.79
N LYS A 81 15.61 25.45 -20.51
CA LYS A 81 16.03 25.53 -21.93
C LYS A 81 16.39 24.17 -22.55
N ALA A 82 15.97 24.01 -23.80
CA ALA A 82 16.32 22.97 -24.74
C ALA A 82 17.73 23.19 -25.34
N SER A 83 18.34 22.13 -25.83
CA SER A 83 19.31 22.12 -26.94
C SER A 83 19.08 20.87 -27.77
#